data_AF-A0AA44Y0M7-F1
#
_entry.id   AF-A0AA44Y0M7-F1
#
_cell.length_a   1.000
_cell.length_b   1.000
_cell.length_c   1.000
_cell.angle_alpha   90.00
_cell.angle_beta   90.00
_cell.angle_gamma   90.00
#
_symmetry.space_group_name_H-M   'P 1'
#
loop_
_entity.id
_entity.type
_entity.pdbx_description
1 polymer ?
#
loop_
_entity_poly.entity_id
_entity_poly.type
_entity_poly.pdbx_seq_one_letter_code
_entity_poly.pdbx_strand_id
1 'polypeptide(L)'
;MTATLYQLTATASQMCLPVPTPAAAPDGWLDLIDHWQTLIGATAGGLLGVAGAWIVAVSARRRERRIAAGMILADLQQLVAAGESLGRLADKVQSDNPQQQAERRATLVVEQLAHRRPNLFALHTPAIGQLSDIDARLYSHLFQCEIIHRAFVEGMEMRPTQPEQVAAWTYGQFQVSRRSDAQRYSDWLLCVEHATLAYYYLDRLVFARWPRFIQRMRMKLRPNGFDKRSAALLTTGTLPAAASNDAASPAATD
;
A
#
# COMPACT_ATOMS: atom_id res chain seq x y z
N MET A 1 -15.81 68.00 29.28
CA MET A 1 -14.45 67.46 29.04
C MET A 1 -14.28 66.77 27.68
N THR A 2 -15.28 66.73 26.81
CA THR A 2 -15.21 66.08 25.48
C THR A 2 -14.87 67.04 24.34
N ALA A 3 -15.24 68.33 24.44
CA ALA A 3 -14.95 69.33 23.41
C ALA A 3 -13.45 69.68 23.31
N THR A 4 -12.73 69.66 24.43
CA THR A 4 -11.28 69.94 24.48
C THR A 4 -10.45 68.82 23.87
N LEU A 5 -10.89 67.56 24.02
CA LEU A 5 -10.27 66.41 23.36
C LEU A 5 -10.46 66.46 21.84
N TYR A 6 -11.63 66.88 21.35
CA TYR A 6 -11.86 67.02 19.91
C TYR A 6 -11.00 68.11 19.28
N GLN A 7 -10.83 69.26 19.97
CA GLN A 7 -9.95 70.33 19.50
C GLN A 7 -8.47 69.94 19.53
N LEU A 8 -8.01 69.18 20.52
CA LEU A 8 -6.64 68.66 20.57
C LEU A 8 -6.36 67.66 19.44
N THR A 9 -7.30 66.77 19.13
CA THR A 9 -7.14 65.81 18.03
C THR A 9 -7.22 66.49 16.65
N ALA A 10 -8.08 67.50 16.50
CA ALA A 10 -8.20 68.26 15.26
C ALA A 10 -6.99 69.18 15.00
N THR A 11 -6.34 69.69 16.04
CA THR A 11 -5.09 70.46 15.90
C THR A 11 -3.88 69.55 15.68
N ALA A 12 -3.83 68.36 16.30
CA ALA A 12 -2.79 67.37 16.04
C ALA A 12 -2.81 66.87 14.59
N SER A 13 -3.98 66.71 13.97
CA SER A 13 -4.07 66.29 12.56
C SER A 13 -3.66 67.38 11.58
N GLN A 14 -3.67 68.66 11.98
CA GLN A 14 -3.20 69.79 11.16
C GLN A 14 -1.69 70.07 11.31
N MET A 15 -1.05 69.62 12.39
CA MET A 15 0.41 69.72 12.56
C MET A 15 1.18 68.64 11.78
N CYS A 16 0.50 67.56 11.39
CA CYS A 16 1.00 66.62 10.39
C CYS A 16 0.74 67.17 8.98
N LEU A 17 1.28 68.36 8.68
CA LEU A 17 1.51 68.72 7.29
C LEU A 17 2.35 67.60 6.67
N PRO A 18 1.97 67.03 5.52
CA PRO A 18 2.88 66.17 4.80
C PRO A 18 4.14 67.01 4.58
N VAL A 19 5.25 66.60 5.22
CA VAL A 19 6.56 67.06 4.77
C VAL A 19 6.54 66.80 3.27
N PRO A 20 6.70 67.83 2.42
CA PRO A 20 6.87 67.58 1.01
C PRO A 20 8.13 66.75 0.90
N THR A 21 7.96 65.43 0.81
CA THR A 21 8.98 64.59 0.23
C THR A 21 9.23 65.23 -1.13
N PRO A 22 10.45 65.70 -1.41
CA PRO A 22 10.76 66.16 -2.74
C PRO A 22 10.29 65.06 -3.67
N ALA A 23 9.41 65.40 -4.61
CA ALA A 23 8.94 64.47 -5.62
C ALA A 23 10.19 63.77 -6.15
N ALA A 24 10.35 62.49 -5.76
CA ALA A 24 11.42 61.66 -6.27
C ALA A 24 11.29 61.78 -7.79
N ALA A 25 12.36 62.23 -8.43
CA ALA A 25 12.39 62.35 -9.88
C ALA A 25 11.89 61.01 -10.45
N PRO A 26 10.90 60.97 -11.37
CA PRO A 26 10.18 59.74 -11.71
C PRO A 26 11.02 58.60 -12.30
N ASP A 27 12.32 58.79 -12.54
CA ASP A 27 13.20 57.85 -13.23
C ASP A 27 14.62 57.83 -12.61
N GLY A 28 14.74 57.97 -11.29
CA GLY A 28 16.03 57.87 -10.61
C GLY A 28 16.56 56.42 -10.60
N TRP A 29 17.81 56.20 -11.03
CA TRP A 29 18.49 54.89 -10.98
C TRP A 29 18.39 54.19 -9.61
N LEU A 30 18.30 54.97 -8.52
CA LEU A 30 18.12 54.46 -7.16
C LEU A 30 16.73 53.85 -6.91
N ASP A 31 15.65 54.44 -7.45
CA ASP A 31 14.30 53.86 -7.36
C ASP A 31 14.18 52.58 -8.19
N LEU A 32 14.87 52.52 -9.33
CA LEU A 32 14.95 51.31 -10.15
C LEU A 32 15.62 50.17 -9.37
N ILE A 33 16.70 50.46 -8.64
CA ILE A 33 17.41 49.46 -7.80
C ILE A 33 16.53 48.99 -6.63
N ASP A 34 15.84 49.91 -5.95
CA ASP A 34 14.98 49.56 -4.82
C ASP A 34 13.77 48.70 -5.26
N HIS A 35 13.20 49.00 -6.44
CA HIS A 35 12.17 48.16 -7.06
C HIS A 35 12.69 46.77 -7.43
N TRP A 36 13.93 46.65 -7.92
CA TRP A 36 14.54 45.35 -8.23
C TRP A 36 14.72 44.50 -6.97
N GLN A 37 15.13 45.10 -5.85
CA GLN A 37 15.22 44.40 -4.57
C GLN A 37 13.84 43.92 -4.08
N THR A 38 12.81 44.77 -4.19
CA THR A 38 11.44 44.41 -3.83
C THR A 38 10.87 43.31 -4.72
N LEU A 39 11.15 43.36 -6.03
CA LEU A 39 10.76 42.33 -7.00
C LEU A 39 11.44 40.98 -6.71
N ILE A 40 12.75 40.98 -6.41
CA ILE A 40 13.49 39.79 -6.01
C ILE A 40 12.93 39.24 -4.70
N GLY A 41 12.63 40.10 -3.71
CA GLY A 41 12.04 39.72 -2.44
C GLY A 41 10.67 39.07 -2.60
N ALA A 42 9.78 39.65 -3.41
CA ALA A 42 8.47 39.09 -3.70
C ALA A 42 8.57 37.75 -4.45
N THR A 43 9.47 37.64 -5.42
CA THR A 43 9.69 36.41 -6.19
C THR A 43 10.25 35.30 -5.31
N ALA A 44 11.29 35.59 -4.51
CA ALA A 44 11.89 34.63 -3.59
C ALA A 44 10.90 34.20 -2.50
N GLY A 45 10.15 35.15 -1.91
CA GLY A 45 9.09 34.87 -0.94
C GLY A 45 7.98 33.99 -1.52
N GLY A 46 7.54 34.28 -2.75
CA GLY A 46 6.57 33.47 -3.47
C GLY A 46 7.05 32.03 -3.72
N LEU A 47 8.30 31.87 -4.20
CA LEU A 47 8.90 30.56 -4.43
C LEU A 47 9.05 29.74 -3.15
N LEU A 48 9.50 30.37 -2.05
CA LEU A 48 9.59 29.73 -0.74
C LEU A 48 8.20 29.34 -0.22
N GLY A 49 7.18 30.17 -0.43
CA GLY A 49 5.79 29.85 -0.10
C GLY A 49 5.29 28.62 -0.83
N VAL A 50 5.51 28.54 -2.15
CA VAL A 50 5.13 27.36 -2.97
C VAL A 50 5.90 26.11 -2.53
N ALA A 51 7.20 26.23 -2.27
CA ALA A 51 8.02 25.12 -1.79
C ALA A 51 7.54 24.61 -0.42
N GLY A 52 7.23 25.50 0.51
CA GLY A 52 6.67 25.17 1.83
C GLY A 52 5.33 24.44 1.72
N ALA A 53 4.40 24.96 0.90
CA ALA A 53 3.11 24.34 0.65
C ALA A 53 3.26 22.94 0.04
N TRP A 54 4.18 22.77 -0.91
CA TRP A 54 4.48 21.47 -1.51
C TRP A 54 5.02 20.47 -0.46
N ILE A 55 5.98 20.88 0.36
CA ILE A 55 6.53 20.01 1.43
C ILE A 55 5.42 19.51 2.36
N VAL A 56 4.52 20.40 2.80
CA VAL A 56 3.38 20.04 3.65
C VAL A 56 2.41 19.09 2.94
N ALA A 57 2.06 19.37 1.68
CA ALA A 57 1.17 18.51 0.90
C ALA A 57 1.75 17.08 0.73
N VAL A 58 3.06 16.97 0.48
CA VAL A 58 3.74 15.67 0.36
C VAL A 58 3.83 14.94 1.68
N SER A 59 4.09 15.64 2.78
CA SER A 59 4.19 15.04 4.11
C SER A 59 2.84 14.50 4.59
N ALA A 60 1.75 15.25 4.38
CA ALA A 60 0.39 14.84 4.68
C ALA A 60 0.01 13.56 3.91
N ARG A 61 0.21 13.56 2.58
CA ARG A 61 -0.09 12.39 1.73
C ARG A 61 0.77 11.17 2.08
N ARG A 62 2.02 11.38 2.53
CA ARG A 62 2.88 10.27 2.99
C ARG A 62 2.34 9.66 4.29
N ARG A 63 1.84 10.48 5.20
CA ARG A 63 1.23 10.01 6.45
C ARG A 63 -0.03 9.19 6.19
N GLU A 64 -0.95 9.71 5.37
CA GLU A 64 -2.19 9.00 5.00
C GLU A 64 -1.91 7.63 4.40
N ARG A 65 -1.00 7.56 3.42
CA ARG A 65 -0.60 6.29 2.80
C ARG A 65 0.01 5.31 3.78
N ARG A 66 0.79 5.78 4.75
CA ARG A 66 1.36 4.92 5.80
C ARG A 66 0.30 4.38 6.75
N ILE A 67 -0.73 5.17 7.04
CA ILE A 67 -1.88 4.71 7.84
C ILE A 67 -2.64 3.64 7.05
N ALA A 68 -2.98 3.90 5.79
CA ALA A 68 -3.67 2.94 4.92
C ALA A 68 -2.87 1.64 4.76
N ALA A 69 -1.56 1.73 4.49
CA ALA A 69 -0.67 0.58 4.43
C ALA A 69 -0.57 -0.15 5.77
N GLY A 70 -0.54 0.58 6.89
CA GLY A 70 -0.51 0.01 8.23
C GLY A 70 -1.76 -0.81 8.56
N MET A 71 -2.93 -0.40 8.08
CA MET A 71 -4.19 -1.14 8.27
C MET A 71 -4.14 -2.52 7.62
N ILE A 72 -3.64 -2.60 6.38
CA ILE A 72 -3.57 -3.87 5.63
C ILE A 72 -2.33 -4.72 5.99
N LEU A 73 -1.33 -4.11 6.64
CA LEU A 73 -0.06 -4.79 6.92
C LEU A 73 -0.24 -6.02 7.81
N ALA A 74 -1.06 -5.90 8.85
CA ALA A 74 -1.31 -6.99 9.79
C ALA A 74 -1.98 -8.19 9.08
N ASP A 75 -2.98 -7.94 8.23
CA ASP A 75 -3.66 -8.97 7.44
C ASP A 75 -2.69 -9.69 6.49
N LEU A 76 -1.84 -8.93 5.79
CA LEU A 76 -0.82 -9.51 4.91
C LEU A 76 0.18 -10.37 5.68
N GLN A 77 0.66 -9.89 6.83
CA GLN A 77 1.58 -10.66 7.67
C GLN A 77 0.91 -11.93 8.21
N GLN A 78 -0.36 -11.85 8.60
CA GLN A 78 -1.13 -13.01 9.06
C GLN A 78 -1.31 -14.04 7.94
N LEU A 79 -1.61 -13.61 6.71
CA LEU A 79 -1.68 -14.49 5.54
C LEU A 79 -0.35 -15.19 5.27
N VAL A 80 0.75 -14.43 5.24
CA VAL A 80 2.08 -14.97 4.97
C VAL A 80 2.49 -15.96 6.06
N ALA A 81 2.30 -15.62 7.33
CA ALA A 81 2.60 -16.51 8.45
C ALA A 81 1.72 -17.78 8.43
N ALA A 82 0.43 -17.66 8.10
CA ALA A 82 -0.45 -18.80 7.93
C ALA A 82 0.04 -19.70 6.79
N GLY A 83 0.37 -19.12 5.63
CA GLY A 83 0.90 -19.81 4.47
C GLY A 83 2.18 -20.58 4.78
N GLU A 84 3.16 -19.95 5.42
CA GLU A 84 4.40 -20.62 5.84
C GLU A 84 4.15 -21.74 6.84
N SER A 85 3.31 -21.51 7.85
CA SER A 85 3.03 -22.51 8.88
C SER A 85 2.35 -23.76 8.30
N LEU A 86 1.46 -23.56 7.32
CA LEU A 86 0.76 -24.64 6.62
C LEU A 86 1.64 -25.32 5.58
N GLY A 87 2.52 -24.58 4.90
CA GLY A 87 3.54 -25.14 4.01
C GLY A 87 4.44 -26.14 4.76
N ARG A 88 4.98 -25.72 5.91
CA ARG A 88 5.80 -26.60 6.78
C ARG A 88 5.04 -27.84 7.26
N LEU A 89 3.72 -27.74 7.43
CA LEU A 89 2.87 -28.86 7.83
C LEU A 89 2.62 -29.80 6.64
N ALA A 90 2.38 -29.25 5.45
CA ALA A 90 2.22 -30.00 4.21
C ALA A 90 3.50 -30.76 3.82
N ASP A 91 4.68 -30.22 4.12
CA ASP A 91 5.96 -30.86 3.80
C ASP A 91 6.24 -32.13 4.62
N LYS A 92 5.54 -32.31 5.75
CA LYS A 92 5.62 -33.54 6.56
C LYS A 92 4.85 -34.71 5.95
N VAL A 93 3.98 -34.45 4.97
CA VAL A 93 3.21 -35.50 4.30
C VAL A 93 4.08 -36.17 3.26
N GLN A 94 4.43 -37.43 3.49
CA GLN A 94 5.15 -38.28 2.54
C GLN A 94 4.25 -39.44 2.08
N SER A 95 4.35 -39.79 0.81
CA SER A 95 3.68 -40.94 0.21
C SER A 95 4.49 -41.42 -0.99
N ASP A 96 4.49 -42.73 -1.23
CA ASP A 96 5.25 -43.33 -2.35
C ASP A 96 4.72 -42.91 -3.74
N ASN A 97 3.46 -42.48 -3.81
CA ASN A 97 2.83 -41.97 -5.02
C ASN A 97 2.70 -40.42 -4.96
N PRO A 98 3.29 -39.68 -5.92
CA PRO A 98 3.29 -38.22 -5.92
C PRO A 98 1.89 -37.60 -6.05
N GLN A 99 0.98 -38.27 -6.76
CA GLN A 99 -0.39 -37.78 -6.93
C GLN A 99 -1.19 -37.93 -5.62
N GLN A 100 -1.06 -39.07 -4.95
CA GLN A 100 -1.67 -39.28 -3.64
C GLN A 100 -1.05 -38.36 -2.57
N GLN A 101 0.24 -38.06 -2.67
CA GLN A 101 0.89 -37.11 -1.79
C GLN A 101 0.30 -35.71 -1.96
N ALA A 102 0.13 -35.23 -3.20
CA ALA A 102 -0.44 -33.92 -3.48
C ALA A 102 -1.89 -33.80 -2.97
N GLU A 103 -2.71 -34.83 -3.19
CA GLU A 103 -4.09 -34.88 -2.69
C GLU A 103 -4.14 -34.86 -1.16
N ARG A 104 -3.34 -35.69 -0.49
CA ARG A 104 -3.26 -35.71 0.98
C ARG A 104 -2.80 -34.36 1.54
N ARG A 105 -1.79 -33.73 0.92
CA ARG A 105 -1.31 -32.39 1.31
C ARG A 105 -2.43 -31.37 1.20
N ALA A 106 -3.15 -31.35 0.07
CA ALA A 106 -4.24 -30.42 -0.15
C ALA A 106 -5.37 -30.61 0.89
N THR A 107 -5.83 -31.84 1.09
CA THR A 107 -6.91 -32.14 2.06
C THR A 107 -6.54 -31.69 3.47
N LEU A 108 -5.34 -32.04 3.94
CA LEU A 108 -4.90 -31.70 5.28
C LEU A 108 -4.70 -30.17 5.45
N VAL A 109 -4.20 -29.46 4.44
CA VAL A 109 -4.07 -27.99 4.54
C VAL A 109 -5.44 -27.32 4.54
N VAL A 110 -6.34 -27.74 3.64
CA VAL A 110 -7.71 -27.20 3.56
C VAL A 110 -8.47 -27.48 4.86
N GLU A 111 -8.29 -28.65 5.46
CA GLU A 111 -8.85 -28.95 6.77
C GLU A 111 -8.30 -28.03 7.86
N GLN A 112 -6.98 -27.81 7.93
CA GLN A 112 -6.40 -26.87 8.89
C GLN A 112 -6.89 -25.42 8.66
N LEU A 113 -7.07 -25.01 7.40
CA LEU A 113 -7.65 -23.72 7.06
C LEU A 113 -9.12 -23.60 7.48
N ALA A 114 -9.90 -24.67 7.34
CA ALA A 114 -11.29 -24.71 7.80
C ALA A 114 -11.42 -24.49 9.31
N HIS A 115 -10.45 -24.99 10.08
CA HIS A 115 -10.38 -24.80 11.53
C HIS A 115 -9.90 -23.40 11.92
N ARG A 116 -8.86 -22.88 11.25
CA ARG A 116 -8.25 -21.58 11.61
C ARG A 116 -9.05 -20.37 11.14
N ARG A 117 -9.79 -20.49 10.01
CA ARG A 117 -10.54 -19.41 9.35
C ARG A 117 -9.84 -18.04 9.45
N PRO A 118 -8.74 -17.83 8.73
CA PRO A 118 -8.05 -16.54 8.76
C PRO A 118 -9.00 -15.45 8.27
N ASN A 119 -9.53 -14.64 9.19
CA ASN A 119 -10.37 -13.51 8.88
C ASN A 119 -9.50 -12.30 8.59
N LEU A 120 -9.46 -11.89 7.32
CA LEU A 120 -8.73 -10.70 6.88
C LEU A 120 -9.75 -9.58 6.71
N PHE A 121 -9.79 -8.64 7.63
CA PHE A 121 -10.82 -7.59 7.63
C PHE A 121 -10.35 -6.35 6.87
N ALA A 122 -9.08 -5.96 7.02
CA ALA A 122 -8.53 -4.77 6.41
C ALA A 122 -8.30 -4.93 4.91
N LEU A 123 -8.01 -6.15 4.44
CA LEU A 123 -7.81 -6.44 3.02
C LEU A 123 -9.09 -6.21 2.18
N HIS A 124 -10.28 -6.27 2.78
CA HIS A 124 -11.56 -6.02 2.09
C HIS A 124 -12.05 -4.57 2.24
N THR A 125 -11.21 -3.67 2.72
CA THR A 125 -11.57 -2.26 2.92
C THR A 125 -11.19 -1.37 1.74
N PRO A 126 -11.79 -0.18 1.62
CA PRO A 126 -11.38 0.83 0.62
C PRO A 126 -9.92 1.29 0.73
N ALA A 127 -9.17 0.87 1.76
CA ALA A 127 -7.76 1.20 1.94
C ALA A 127 -6.89 0.78 0.74
N ILE A 128 -7.23 -0.31 0.04
CA ILE A 128 -6.53 -0.71 -1.20
C ILE A 128 -6.64 0.39 -2.26
N GLY A 129 -7.80 1.04 -2.38
CA GLY A 129 -8.01 2.16 -3.30
C GLY A 129 -7.09 3.35 -3.01
N GLN A 130 -6.80 3.64 -1.74
CA GLN A 130 -5.88 4.71 -1.33
C GLN A 130 -4.41 4.41 -1.68
N LEU A 131 -4.08 3.14 -1.92
CA LEU A 131 -2.74 2.69 -2.29
C LEU A 131 -2.58 2.49 -3.81
N SER A 132 -3.66 2.60 -4.58
CA SER A 132 -3.68 2.41 -6.04
C SER A 132 -2.71 3.32 -6.80
N ASP A 133 -2.51 4.53 -6.30
CA ASP A 133 -1.66 5.56 -6.92
C ASP A 133 -0.16 5.39 -6.60
N ILE A 134 0.19 4.41 -5.75
CA ILE A 134 1.56 4.21 -5.29
C ILE A 134 2.36 3.41 -6.29
N ASP A 135 1.85 2.29 -6.77
CA ASP A 135 2.49 1.47 -7.80
C ASP A 135 1.48 0.47 -8.36
N ALA A 136 1.50 0.28 -9.68
CA ALA A 136 0.57 -0.60 -10.35
C ALA A 136 0.73 -2.06 -9.89
N ARG A 137 1.97 -2.52 -9.63
CA ARG A 137 2.23 -3.90 -9.21
C ARG A 137 1.71 -4.14 -7.79
N LEU A 138 1.98 -3.19 -6.89
CA LEU A 138 1.46 -3.24 -5.53
C LEU A 138 -0.06 -3.33 -5.55
N TYR A 139 -0.72 -2.46 -6.31
CA TYR A 139 -2.18 -2.46 -6.43
C TYR A 139 -2.69 -3.79 -7.00
N SER A 140 -2.08 -4.30 -8.08
CA SER A 140 -2.46 -5.60 -8.64
C SER A 140 -2.32 -6.73 -7.64
N HIS A 141 -1.25 -6.78 -6.85
CA HIS A 141 -1.10 -7.84 -5.84
C HIS A 141 -2.12 -7.73 -4.72
N LEU A 142 -2.39 -6.52 -4.20
CA LEU A 142 -3.42 -6.32 -3.18
C LEU A 142 -4.81 -6.70 -3.68
N PHE A 143 -5.17 -6.24 -4.87
CA PHE A 143 -6.48 -6.49 -5.46
C PHE A 143 -6.69 -7.96 -5.82
N GLN A 144 -5.67 -8.62 -6.39
CA GLN A 144 -5.75 -10.06 -6.66
C GLN A 144 -5.81 -10.87 -5.36
N CYS A 145 -5.04 -10.49 -4.34
CA CYS A 145 -5.11 -11.11 -3.02
C CYS A 145 -6.54 -11.00 -2.45
N GLU A 146 -7.19 -9.84 -2.55
CA GLU A 146 -8.56 -9.62 -2.10
C GLU A 146 -9.56 -10.53 -2.82
N ILE A 147 -9.54 -10.52 -4.17
CA ILE A 147 -10.44 -11.32 -5.00
C ILE A 147 -10.27 -12.82 -4.70
N ILE A 148 -9.03 -13.30 -4.70
CA ILE A 148 -8.75 -14.72 -4.49
C ILE A 148 -9.13 -15.13 -3.07
N HIS A 149 -8.80 -14.30 -2.07
CA HIS A 149 -9.18 -14.57 -0.69
C HIS A 149 -10.70 -14.64 -0.51
N ARG A 150 -11.45 -13.70 -1.12
CA ARG A 150 -12.91 -13.72 -1.07
C ARG A 150 -13.49 -14.99 -1.71
N ALA A 151 -13.04 -15.33 -2.91
CA ALA A 151 -13.46 -16.54 -3.61
C ALA A 151 -13.06 -17.82 -2.84
N PHE A 152 -11.94 -17.79 -2.13
CA PHE A 152 -11.50 -18.87 -1.25
C PHE A 152 -12.43 -19.02 -0.04
N VAL A 153 -12.76 -17.94 0.67
CA VAL A 153 -13.69 -17.98 1.82
C VAL A 153 -15.06 -18.51 1.39
N GLU A 154 -15.62 -17.97 0.30
CA GLU A 154 -16.89 -18.45 -0.26
C GLU A 154 -16.80 -19.96 -0.62
N GLY A 155 -15.70 -20.38 -1.23
CA GLY A 155 -15.44 -21.79 -1.58
C GLY A 155 -15.25 -22.72 -0.36
N MET A 156 -14.82 -22.18 0.77
CA MET A 156 -14.67 -22.89 2.04
C MET A 156 -16.00 -23.04 2.78
N GLU A 157 -16.89 -22.05 2.71
CA GLU A 157 -18.24 -22.12 3.27
C GLU A 157 -19.11 -23.17 2.56
N MET A 158 -18.93 -23.32 1.25
CA MET A 158 -19.60 -24.36 0.45
C MET A 158 -18.95 -25.76 0.57
N ARG A 159 -17.92 -25.92 1.42
CA ARG A 159 -17.27 -27.21 1.60
C ARG A 159 -18.19 -28.13 2.42
N PRO A 160 -18.61 -29.28 1.86
CA PRO A 160 -19.54 -30.16 2.55
C PRO A 160 -18.90 -30.73 3.80
N THR A 161 -19.67 -30.71 4.89
CA THR A 161 -19.28 -31.38 6.13
C THR A 161 -19.26 -32.90 5.91
N GLN A 162 -18.47 -33.63 6.69
CA GLN A 162 -18.38 -35.09 6.63
C GLN A 162 -19.75 -35.81 6.55
N PRO A 163 -20.78 -35.44 7.34
CA PRO A 163 -22.11 -36.05 7.22
C PRO A 163 -22.84 -35.75 5.90
N GLU A 164 -22.65 -34.55 5.33
CA GLU A 164 -23.25 -34.18 4.03
C GLU A 164 -22.60 -34.93 2.86
N GLN A 165 -21.31 -35.26 2.96
CA GLN A 165 -20.62 -36.09 1.97
C GLN A 165 -21.15 -37.53 1.97
N VAL A 166 -21.35 -38.10 3.16
CA VAL A 166 -21.94 -39.44 3.33
C VAL A 166 -23.38 -39.46 2.81
N ALA A 167 -24.17 -38.42 3.09
CA ALA A 167 -25.53 -38.31 2.56
C ALA A 167 -25.55 -38.15 1.03
N ALA A 168 -24.65 -37.35 0.45
CA ALA A 168 -24.56 -37.18 -1.00
C ALA A 168 -24.19 -38.49 -1.72
N TRP A 169 -23.30 -39.31 -1.14
CA TRP A 169 -22.98 -40.65 -1.65
C TRP A 169 -24.14 -41.63 -1.51
N THR A 170 -24.85 -41.56 -0.39
CA THR A 170 -25.98 -42.47 -0.08
C THR A 170 -27.22 -42.17 -0.93
N TYR A 171 -27.49 -40.89 -1.22
CA TYR A 171 -28.74 -40.45 -1.85
C TYR A 171 -28.58 -39.89 -3.28
N GLY A 172 -27.37 -39.92 -3.86
CA GLY A 172 -27.17 -39.61 -5.28
C GLY A 172 -27.53 -38.18 -5.70
N GLN A 173 -27.20 -37.18 -4.88
CA GLN A 173 -27.49 -35.77 -5.20
C GLN A 173 -26.52 -35.17 -6.23
N PHE A 174 -27.08 -34.36 -7.13
CA PHE A 174 -26.42 -33.66 -8.24
C PHE A 174 -25.18 -32.86 -7.79
N GLN A 175 -24.06 -33.09 -8.48
CA GLN A 175 -22.82 -32.34 -8.33
C GLN A 175 -22.97 -30.95 -8.93
N VAL A 176 -23.45 -29.97 -8.14
CA VAL A 176 -23.13 -28.56 -8.43
C VAL A 176 -21.61 -28.47 -8.48
N SER A 177 -21.03 -27.88 -9.52
CA SER A 177 -19.58 -27.85 -9.80
C SER A 177 -18.75 -27.55 -8.54
N ARG A 178 -18.30 -28.61 -7.84
CA ARG A 178 -17.62 -28.51 -6.54
C ARG A 178 -16.13 -28.32 -6.81
N ARG A 179 -15.56 -27.21 -6.30
CA ARG A 179 -14.10 -27.07 -6.26
C ARG A 179 -13.51 -28.22 -5.43
N SER A 180 -12.44 -28.84 -5.94
CA SER A 180 -11.70 -29.85 -5.20
C SER A 180 -10.84 -29.20 -4.11
N ASP A 181 -10.44 -29.97 -3.10
CA ASP A 181 -9.52 -29.47 -2.07
C ASP A 181 -8.14 -29.13 -2.67
N ALA A 182 -7.73 -29.81 -3.75
CA ALA A 182 -6.54 -29.44 -4.52
C ALA A 182 -6.66 -28.02 -5.12
N GLN A 183 -7.82 -27.68 -5.69
CA GLN A 183 -8.06 -26.35 -6.25
C GLN A 183 -8.15 -25.29 -5.14
N ARG A 184 -8.81 -25.58 -4.02
CA ARG A 184 -8.84 -24.65 -2.86
C ARG A 184 -7.43 -24.40 -2.32
N TYR A 185 -6.59 -25.43 -2.28
CA TYR A 185 -5.21 -25.31 -1.83
C TYR A 185 -4.37 -24.49 -2.81
N SER A 186 -4.54 -24.67 -4.14
CA SER A 186 -3.85 -23.83 -5.13
C SER A 186 -4.30 -22.37 -5.06
N ASP A 187 -5.61 -22.11 -4.90
CA ASP A 187 -6.15 -20.76 -4.72
C ASP A 187 -5.55 -20.10 -3.47
N TRP A 188 -5.47 -20.86 -2.37
CA TRP A 188 -4.82 -20.40 -1.13
C TRP A 188 -3.34 -20.06 -1.33
N LEU A 189 -2.56 -20.93 -1.98
CA LEU A 189 -1.15 -20.65 -2.26
C LEU A 189 -0.97 -19.41 -3.13
N LEU A 190 -1.85 -19.23 -4.12
CA LEU A 190 -1.84 -18.04 -4.98
C LEU A 190 -2.14 -16.78 -4.16
N CYS A 191 -3.15 -16.83 -3.28
CA CYS A 191 -3.47 -15.75 -2.36
C CYS A 191 -2.27 -15.37 -1.47
N VAL A 192 -1.62 -16.36 -0.84
CA VAL A 192 -0.43 -16.15 -0.02
C VAL A 192 0.69 -15.51 -0.82
N GLU A 193 0.94 -15.94 -2.05
CA GLU A 193 1.99 -15.36 -2.90
C GLU A 193 1.70 -13.88 -3.20
N HIS A 194 0.46 -13.55 -3.57
CA HIS A 194 0.05 -12.16 -3.77
C HIS A 194 0.23 -11.35 -2.48
N ALA A 195 -0.08 -11.92 -1.31
CA ALA A 195 0.14 -11.26 -0.02
C ALA A 195 1.63 -11.04 0.27
N THR A 196 2.50 -12.03 0.02
CA THR A 196 3.95 -11.92 0.18
C THR A 196 4.54 -10.81 -0.71
N LEU A 197 4.13 -10.77 -1.98
CA LEU A 197 4.59 -9.76 -2.92
C LEU A 197 4.05 -8.37 -2.57
N ALA A 198 2.78 -8.26 -2.18
CA ALA A 198 2.21 -7.01 -1.69
C ALA A 198 2.95 -6.50 -0.44
N TYR A 199 3.23 -7.37 0.52
CA TYR A 199 4.03 -7.06 1.72
C TYR A 199 5.41 -6.51 1.33
N TYR A 200 6.12 -7.19 0.41
CA TYR A 200 7.41 -6.74 -0.10
C TYR A 200 7.33 -5.34 -0.75
N TYR A 201 6.32 -5.08 -1.59
CA TYR A 201 6.16 -3.78 -2.24
C TYR A 201 5.76 -2.67 -1.25
N LEU A 202 4.95 -2.96 -0.23
CA LEU A 202 4.60 -2.00 0.82
C LEU A 202 5.83 -1.58 1.62
N ASP A 203 6.64 -2.55 2.03
CA ASP A 203 7.89 -2.28 2.75
C ASP A 203 8.79 -1.33 1.95
N ARG A 204 9.01 -1.64 0.66
CA ARG A 204 9.92 -0.87 -0.20
C ARG A 204 9.37 0.49 -0.64
N LEU A 205 8.07 0.63 -0.86
CA LEU A 205 7.49 1.84 -1.46
C LEU A 205 6.81 2.77 -0.46
N VAL A 206 6.37 2.26 0.70
CA VAL A 206 5.62 3.03 1.70
C VAL A 206 6.41 3.21 2.99
N PHE A 207 6.97 2.11 3.53
CA PHE A 207 7.64 2.14 4.82
C PHE A 207 9.11 2.58 4.71
N ALA A 208 9.77 2.29 3.58
CA ALA A 208 11.14 2.70 3.35
C ALA A 208 11.38 4.21 3.59
N ARG A 209 12.56 4.49 4.15
CA ARG A 209 13.02 5.87 4.41
C ARG A 209 13.26 6.64 3.11
N TRP A 210 13.76 5.95 2.08
CA TRP A 210 14.17 6.52 0.80
C TRP A 210 12.99 7.02 -0.05
N PRO A 211 13.20 8.06 -0.87
CA PRO A 211 12.24 8.49 -1.88
C PRO A 211 11.82 7.37 -2.83
N ARG A 212 10.52 7.33 -3.17
CA ARG A 212 9.94 6.30 -4.05
C ARG A 212 10.61 6.20 -5.41
N PHE A 213 11.01 7.33 -5.99
CA PHE A 213 11.66 7.34 -7.31
C PHE A 213 12.98 6.58 -7.30
N ILE A 214 13.77 6.69 -6.21
CA ILE A 214 15.04 5.96 -6.04
C ILE A 214 14.76 4.47 -5.95
N GLN A 215 13.76 4.05 -5.16
CA GLN A 215 13.40 2.64 -5.04
C GLN A 215 12.90 2.06 -6.36
N ARG A 216 12.03 2.78 -7.09
CA ARG A 216 11.58 2.35 -8.43
C ARG A 216 12.73 2.23 -9.42
N MET A 217 13.66 3.18 -9.42
CA MET A 217 14.85 3.10 -10.27
C MET A 217 15.71 1.90 -9.91
N ARG A 218 15.96 1.66 -8.61
CA ARG A 218 16.68 0.47 -8.13
C ARG A 218 16.03 -0.81 -8.62
N MET A 219 14.72 -0.95 -8.46
CA MET A 219 13.96 -2.14 -8.87
C MET A 219 13.95 -2.35 -10.38
N LYS A 220 14.00 -1.26 -11.16
CA LYS A 220 14.11 -1.32 -12.62
C LYS A 220 15.51 -1.72 -13.09
N LEU A 221 16.55 -1.20 -12.44
CA LEU A 221 17.95 -1.43 -12.83
C LEU A 221 18.52 -2.76 -12.31
N ARG A 222 18.11 -3.19 -11.12
CA ARG A 222 18.58 -4.42 -10.46
C ARG A 222 17.37 -5.16 -9.85
N PRO A 223 16.55 -5.84 -10.67
CA PRO A 223 15.38 -6.57 -10.19
C PRO A 223 15.83 -7.78 -9.35
N ASN A 224 15.30 -7.89 -8.14
CA ASN A 224 15.56 -9.02 -7.26
C ASN A 224 14.64 -10.22 -7.58
N GLY A 225 14.77 -11.30 -6.80
CA GLY A 225 13.92 -12.50 -6.95
C GLY A 225 12.42 -12.19 -6.82
N PHE A 226 12.02 -11.33 -5.88
CA PHE A 226 10.62 -10.91 -5.72
C PHE A 226 10.11 -10.10 -6.91
N ASP A 227 10.92 -9.19 -7.46
CA ASP A 227 10.55 -8.40 -8.64
C ASP A 227 10.34 -9.28 -9.87
N LYS A 228 11.18 -10.31 -10.04
CA LYS A 228 11.04 -11.31 -11.12
C LYS A 228 9.82 -12.20 -10.91
N ARG A 229 9.59 -12.69 -9.68
CA ARG A 229 8.41 -13.49 -9.32
C ARG A 229 7.11 -12.71 -9.52
N SER A 230 7.08 -11.44 -9.11
CA SER A 230 5.94 -10.54 -9.34
C SER A 230 5.65 -10.38 -10.82
N ALA A 231 6.67 -10.07 -11.63
CA ALA A 231 6.49 -9.91 -13.07
C ALA A 231 5.98 -11.20 -13.73
N ALA A 232 6.54 -12.36 -13.36
CA ALA A 232 6.10 -13.64 -13.85
C ALA A 232 4.63 -13.91 -13.47
N LEU A 233 4.30 -13.79 -12.18
CA LEU A 233 2.96 -14.05 -11.66
C LEU A 233 1.90 -13.15 -12.29
N LEU A 234 2.18 -11.86 -12.45
CA LEU A 234 1.24 -10.92 -13.07
C LEU A 234 1.08 -11.16 -14.59
N THR A 235 2.08 -11.78 -15.23
CA THR A 235 2.03 -12.07 -16.67
C THR A 235 1.35 -13.41 -16.95
N THR A 236 1.68 -14.46 -16.18
CA THR A 236 1.20 -15.82 -16.43
C THR A 236 -0.05 -16.18 -15.61
N GLY A 237 -0.32 -15.46 -14.51
CA GLY A 237 -1.37 -15.81 -13.56
C GLY A 237 -1.09 -17.09 -12.77
N THR A 238 0.11 -17.67 -12.90
CA THR A 238 0.47 -18.96 -12.29
C THR A 238 1.68 -18.82 -11.39
N LEU A 239 1.69 -19.59 -10.30
CA LEU A 239 2.83 -19.63 -9.38
C LEU A 239 4.06 -20.15 -10.13
N PRO A 240 5.21 -19.44 -10.06
CA PRO A 240 6.45 -19.97 -10.60
C PRO A 240 6.79 -21.27 -9.86
N ALA A 241 7.16 -22.31 -10.61
CA ALA A 241 7.65 -23.57 -10.03
C ALA A 241 8.73 -23.25 -9.01
N ALA A 242 8.59 -23.79 -7.78
CA ALA A 242 9.36 -23.42 -6.60
C ALA A 242 10.83 -23.13 -6.96
N ALA A 243 11.15 -21.84 -7.07
CA ALA A 243 12.51 -21.41 -7.31
C ALA A 243 13.31 -21.82 -6.07
N SER A 244 14.20 -22.78 -6.25
CA SER A 244 15.20 -23.24 -5.29
C SER A 244 15.81 -22.07 -4.52
N ASN A 245 15.52 -22.00 -3.22
CA ASN A 245 16.37 -21.51 -2.12
C ASN A 245 17.15 -20.17 -2.22
N ASP A 246 16.82 -19.25 -3.12
CA ASP A 246 17.44 -17.90 -3.10
C ASP A 246 16.73 -16.91 -2.14
N ALA A 247 15.73 -17.35 -1.38
CA ALA A 247 15.13 -16.58 -0.30
C ALA A 247 15.96 -16.69 0.99
N ALA A 248 17.25 -16.34 0.91
CA ALA A 248 18.02 -16.03 2.11
C ALA A 248 17.51 -14.69 2.68
N SER A 249 17.03 -14.75 3.92
CA SER A 249 16.74 -13.71 4.91
C SER A 249 16.49 -12.27 4.43
N PRO A 250 15.42 -11.59 4.89
CA PRO A 250 15.51 -10.14 5.03
C PRO A 250 16.65 -9.87 6.01
N ALA A 251 17.81 -9.46 5.48
CA ALA A 251 18.90 -8.96 6.29
C ALA A 251 18.33 -7.80 7.12
N ALA A 252 18.22 -8.04 8.42
CA ALA A 252 18.22 -6.99 9.41
C ALA A 252 19.48 -6.16 9.14
N THR A 253 19.28 -4.91 8.77
CA THR A 253 20.33 -3.90 8.80
C THR A 253 19.82 -2.81 9.71
N ASP A 254 20.54 -2.63 10.81
CA ASP A 254 20.51 -1.50 11.73
C ASP A 254 20.50 -0.14 11.01
#